data_AF-A0A7X6PGG6-F1
#
_entry.id   AF-A0A7X6PGG6-F1
#
_cell.length_a   1.000
_cell.length_b   1.000
_cell.length_c   1.000
_cell.angle_alpha   90.00
_cell.angle_beta   90.00
_cell.angle_gamma   90.00
#
_symmetry.space_group_name_H-M   'P 1'
#
loop_
_entity.id
_entity.type
_entity.pdbx_description
1 polymer ?
#
loop_
_entity_poly.entity_id
_entity_poly.type
_entity_poly.pdbx_seq_one_letter_code
_entity_poly.pdbx_strand_id
1 'polypeptide(L)' 'MEKTLYIETYGCQMNIADSDVIASVLTGTGYKLVKEPGEAGLILINTCSVRENAE' A
#
# COMPACT_ATOMS: atom_id res chain seq x y z
N MET A 1 21.14 2.64 -4.23
CA MET A 1 19.99 1.91 -4.80
C MET A 1 18.74 2.58 -4.26
N GLU A 2 17.88 3.08 -5.13
CA GLU A 2 16.65 3.79 -4.71
C GLU A 2 15.66 2.77 -4.14
N LYS A 3 15.08 3.03 -2.95
CA LYS A 3 14.10 2.11 -2.34
C LYS A 3 12.73 2.37 -2.95
N THR A 4 12.26 1.49 -3.83
CA THR A 4 10.96 1.67 -4.53
C THR A 4 9.86 0.86 -3.86
N LEU A 5 8.68 1.46 -3.73
CA LEU A 5 7.49 0.92 -3.07
C LEU A 5 6.30 0.95 -4.02
N TYR A 6 5.57 -0.15 -4.13
CA TYR A 6 4.25 -0.20 -4.73
C TYR A 6 3.22 -0.60 -3.67
N ILE A 7 2.10 0.13 -3.61
CA ILE A 7 1.00 -0.19 -2.70
C ILE A 7 -0.22 -0.54 -3.55
N GLU A 8 -0.74 -1.74 -3.35
CA GLU A 8 -2.00 -2.20 -3.91
C GLU A 8 -3.05 -2.24 -2.79
N THR A 9 -4.22 -1.66 -3.01
CA THR A 9 -5.24 -1.52 -1.97
C THR A 9 -6.54 -2.21 -2.38
N TYR A 10 -7.01 -3.13 -1.56
CA TYR A 10 -8.30 -3.81 -1.72
C TYR A 10 -9.16 -3.60 -0.48
N GLY A 11 -10.40 -3.16 -0.65
CA GLY A 11 -11.34 -3.00 0.46
C GLY A 11 -12.11 -1.68 0.39
N CYS A 12 -12.37 -1.08 1.55
CA CYS A 12 -13.20 0.12 1.66
C CYS A 12 -12.35 1.39 1.84
N GLN A 13 -13.02 2.51 2.11
CA GLN A 13 -12.36 3.80 2.35
C GLN A 13 -11.36 3.77 3.50
N MET A 14 -11.53 2.89 4.49
CA MET A 14 -10.55 2.73 5.57
C MET A 14 -9.21 2.22 5.03
N ASN A 15 -9.20 1.21 4.16
CA ASN A 15 -7.97 0.71 3.55
C ASN A 15 -7.29 1.80 2.70
N ILE A 16 -8.05 2.65 2.01
CA ILE A 16 -7.48 3.76 1.23
C ILE A 16 -6.80 4.76 2.16
N ALA A 17 -7.45 5.13 3.27
CA ALA A 17 -6.87 6.03 4.27
C ALA A 17 -5.62 5.42 4.92
N ASP A 18 -5.66 4.13 5.27
CA ASP A 18 -4.53 3.40 5.83
C ASP A 18 -3.36 3.37 4.84
N SER A 19 -3.63 3.15 3.55
CA SER A 19 -2.61 3.15 2.50
C SER A 19 -1.92 4.51 2.35
N ASP A 20 -2.62 5.62 2.54
CA ASP A 20 -2.04 6.97 2.53
C ASP A 20 -1.12 7.19 3.74
N VAL A 21 -1.54 6.76 4.93
CA VAL A 21 -0.71 6.80 6.15
C VAL A 21 0.55 5.95 5.98
N ILE A 22 0.40 4.72 5.47
CA ILE A 22 1.51 3.80 5.18
C ILE A 22 2.48 4.44 4.17
N ALA A 23 1.96 5.03 3.09
CA ALA A 23 2.77 5.70 2.09
C ALA A 23 3.58 6.86 2.69
N SER A 24 2.96 7.68 3.54
CA SER A 24 3.60 8.81 4.22
C SER A 24 4.73 8.36 5.15
N VAL A 25 4.48 7.32 5.96
CA VAL A 25 5.51 6.74 6.84
C VAL A 25 6.68 6.18 6.04
N LEU A 26 6.41 5.39 5.00
CA LEU A 26 7.46 4.74 4.22
C LEU A 26 8.27 5.76 3.39
N THR A 27 7.62 6.76 2.81
CA THR A 27 8.33 7.86 2.13
C THR A 27 9.22 8.64 3.10
N GLY A 28 8.78 8.86 4.34
CA GLY A 28 9.61 9.42 5.42
C GLY A 28 10.87 8.60 5.76
N THR A 29 10.88 7.30 5.45
CA THR A 29 12.05 6.41 5.62
C THR A 29 12.91 6.24 4.36
N GLY A 30 12.60 7.00 3.29
CA GLY A 30 13.35 7.02 2.04
C GLY A 30 12.84 6.06 0.96
N TYR A 31 11.62 5.51 1.09
CA TYR A 31 10.96 4.84 -0.02
C TYR A 31 10.36 5.85 -1.00
N LYS A 32 10.25 5.45 -2.27
CA LYS A 32 9.56 6.21 -3.31
C LYS A 32 8.47 5.36 -3.93
N LEU A 33 7.28 5.94 -4.05
CA LEU A 33 6.16 5.28 -4.71
C LEU A 33 6.44 5.11 -6.21
N VAL A 34 6.17 3.92 -6.72
CA VAL A 34 6.15 3.60 -8.15
C VAL A 34 4.74 3.25 -8.59
N LYS A 35 4.49 3.32 -9.90
CA LYS A 35 3.15 3.08 -10.46
C LYS A 35 2.94 1.62 -10.83
N GLU A 36 4.01 0.90 -11.14
CA GLU A 36 3.93 -0.50 -11.54
C GLU A 36 4.64 -1.40 -10.52
N PRO A 37 4.07 -2.59 -10.21
CA PRO A 37 4.69 -3.53 -9.28
C PRO A 37 6.05 -4.03 -9.77
N GLY A 38 6.30 -4.05 -11.09
CA GLY A 38 7.57 -4.46 -11.68
C GLY A 38 8.74 -3.50 -11.41
N GLU A 39 8.45 -2.26 -11.00
CA GLU A 39 9.46 -1.26 -10.64
C GLU A 39 9.78 -1.26 -9.13
N ALA A 40 9.04 -2.05 -8.35
CA ALA A 40 9.07 -2.01 -6.90
C ALA A 40 10.09 -2.99 -6.29
N GLY A 41 10.91 -2.48 -5.38
CA GLY A 41 11.73 -3.30 -4.49
C GLY A 41 10.95 -3.82 -3.28
N LEU A 42 9.80 -3.22 -2.98
CA LEU A 42 8.85 -3.62 -1.95
C LEU A 42 7.42 -3.47 -2.48
N ILE A 43 6.61 -4.52 -2.35
CA ILE A 43 5.18 -4.50 -2.66
C ILE A 43 4.40 -4.65 -1.35
N LEU A 44 3.46 -3.74 -1.11
CA LEU A 44 2.55 -3.78 0.03
C LEU A 44 1.12 -3.96 -0.47
N ILE A 45 0.47 -5.05 -0.08
CA ILE A 45 -0.95 -5.28 -0.36
C ILE A 45 -1.73 -4.98 0.90
N ASN A 46 -2.48 -3.89 0.90
CA ASN A 46 -3.36 -3.52 2.00
C ASN A 46 -4.76 -4.06 1.71
N THR A 47 -5.21 -5.01 2.53
CA THR A 47 -6.55 -5.54 2.43
C THR A 47 -7.15 -5.77 3.81
N CYS A 48 -8.46 -5.60 3.93
CA CYS A 48 -9.18 -6.04 5.11
C CYS A 48 -9.55 -7.51 4.98
N SER A 49 -9.63 -8.21 6.12
CA SER A 49 -10.21 -9.55 6.17
C SER A 49 -11.73 -9.48 6.02
N VAL A 50 -12.23 -9.12 4.84
CA VAL A 50 -13.66 -9.26 4.55
C VAL A 50 -13.93 -10.75 4.44
N ARG A 51 -14.38 -11.34 5.55
CA ARG A 51 -15.09 -12.63 5.50
C ARG A 51 -16.35 -12.40 4.67
N GLU A 52 -16.77 -13.39 3.89
CA GLU A 52 -17.97 -13.41 3.03
C GLU A 52 -19.33 -13.14 3.76
N ASN A 53 -19.34 -12.53 4.94
CA ASN A 53 -20.52 -12.03 5.63
C ASN A 53 -20.27 -10.58 6.10
N ALA A 54 -20.30 -9.63 5.16
CA ALA A 54 -20.68 -8.26 5.50
C ALA A 54 -22.21 -8.22 5.45
N GLU A 55 -22.85 -8.36 6.61
CA GLU A 55 -24.27 -8.02 6.79
C GLU A 55 -24.43 -6.50 6.86
#